data_AF-A0A6L7RV74-F1
#
_entry.id   AF-A0A6L7RV74-F1
#
_cell.length_a   1.000
_cell.length_b   1.000
_cell.length_c   1.000
_cell.angle_alpha   90.00
_cell.angle_beta   90.00
_cell.angle_gamma   90.00
#
_symmetry.space_group_name_H-M   'P 1'
#
loop_
_entity.id
_entity.type
_entity.pdbx_description
1 polymer ?
#
loop_
_entity_poly.entity_id
_entity_poly.type
_entity_poly.pdbx_seq_one_letter_code
_entity_poly.pdbx_strand_id
1 'polypeptide(L)'
;MENAIYTPDCYADRVRDALGNCLVDTNLSHSEKLVGKARDRYDLDDRMVLITTDRQSAFDRVLAAIPFKGQALNMTSARWFEQTRHIPVCTSRNT
;
A
#
# COMPACT_ATOMS: atom_id res chain seq x y z
N MET A 1 -26.15 -5.46 -15.43
CA MET A 1 -25.20 -4.34 -15.27
C MET A 1 -25.95 -3.23 -14.55
N GLU A 2 -26.00 -3.30 -13.23
CA GLU A 2 -26.53 -2.26 -12.34
C GLU A 2 -25.98 -2.63 -10.95
N ASN A 3 -25.63 -1.65 -10.11
CA ASN A 3 -25.02 -1.75 -8.76
C ASN A 3 -23.59 -1.21 -8.58
N ALA A 4 -23.01 -0.48 -9.54
CA ALA A 4 -21.72 0.19 -9.32
C ALA A 4 -21.83 1.61 -8.69
N ILE A 5 -23.05 2.16 -8.55
CA ILE A 5 -23.26 3.56 -8.14
C ILE A 5 -23.97 3.67 -6.77
N TYR A 6 -24.57 2.59 -6.24
CA TYR A 6 -25.15 2.63 -4.90
C TYR A 6 -24.04 2.47 -3.85
N THR A 7 -23.48 3.60 -3.45
CA THR A 7 -22.64 3.67 -2.24
C THR A 7 -23.60 3.95 -1.09
N PRO A 8 -23.82 3.02 -0.14
CA PRO A 8 -24.63 3.31 1.04
C PRO A 8 -24.11 4.56 1.73
N ASP A 9 -24.98 5.48 2.17
CA ASP A 9 -24.59 6.78 2.72
C ASP A 9 -23.53 6.68 3.83
N CYS A 10 -23.57 5.59 4.60
CA CYS A 10 -22.60 5.29 5.64
C CYS A 10 -21.14 5.13 5.16
N TYR A 11 -20.90 4.78 3.89
CA TYR A 11 -19.55 4.70 3.33
C TYR A 11 -18.99 6.08 3.03
N ALA A 12 -19.80 7.01 2.53
CA ALA A 12 -19.35 8.36 2.23
C ALA A 12 -18.89 9.07 3.51
N ASP A 13 -19.62 8.90 4.61
CA ASP A 13 -19.25 9.48 5.91
C ASP A 13 -17.97 8.85 6.47
N ARG A 14 -17.83 7.52 6.42
CA ARG A 14 -16.59 6.84 6.81
C ARG A 14 -15.38 7.29 6.00
N VAL A 15 -15.56 7.54 4.70
CA VAL A 15 -14.49 8.05 3.83
C VAL A 15 -14.12 9.48 4.23
N ARG A 16 -15.11 10.35 4.49
CA ARG A 16 -14.90 11.73 4.96
C ARG A 16 -14.12 11.77 6.27
N ASP A 17 -14.53 10.96 7.24
CA ASP A 17 -13.86 10.87 8.55
C ASP A 17 -12.42 10.36 8.44
N ALA A 18 -12.15 9.50 7.46
CA ALA A 18 -10.83 8.92 7.23
C ALA A 18 -9.88 9.83 6.41
N LEU A 19 -10.36 10.92 5.81
CA LEU A 19 -9.53 11.80 4.97
C LEU A 19 -8.29 12.32 5.72
N GLY A 20 -8.44 12.65 7.01
CA GLY A 20 -7.34 13.11 7.86
C GLY A 20 -6.35 12.03 8.30
N ASN A 21 -6.71 10.75 8.11
CA ASN A 21 -5.93 9.60 8.59
C ASN A 21 -5.16 8.88 7.46
N CYS A 22 -5.01 9.52 6.30
CA CYS A 22 -4.29 8.93 5.19
C CYS A 22 -2.79 8.80 5.49
N LEU A 23 -2.24 7.61 5.30
CA LEU A 23 -0.81 7.37 5.48
C LEU A 23 -0.04 7.89 4.26
N VAL A 24 0.48 9.12 4.35
CA VAL A 24 1.26 9.76 3.28
C VAL A 24 2.76 9.62 3.46
N ASP A 25 3.24 9.51 4.69
CA ASP A 25 4.67 9.35 4.98
C ASP A 25 4.84 8.38 6.15
N THR A 26 5.97 7.68 6.16
CA THR A 26 6.33 6.73 7.20
C THR A 26 7.70 7.09 7.74
N ASN A 27 7.94 6.86 9.03
CA ASN A 27 9.27 7.01 9.61
C ASN A 27 9.52 5.88 10.60
N LEU A 28 10.31 4.89 10.18
CA LEU A 28 10.85 3.86 11.06
C LEU A 28 12.27 4.28 11.43
N SER A 29 12.48 4.57 12.71
CA SER A 29 13.72 5.15 13.25
C SER A 29 14.98 4.29 13.12
N HIS A 30 14.87 3.03 12.69
CA HIS A 30 15.95 2.04 12.78
C HIS A 30 16.38 1.46 11.41
N SER A 31 15.99 2.06 10.29
CA SER A 31 16.34 1.55 8.96
C SER A 31 16.42 2.62 7.88
N GLU A 32 17.23 2.37 6.86
CA GLU A 32 17.30 3.22 5.68
C GLU A 32 15.97 3.17 4.93
N LYS A 33 15.37 4.35 4.72
CA LYS A 33 14.08 4.51 4.04
C LYS A 33 14.30 4.83 2.57
N LEU A 34 13.84 3.95 1.69
CA LEU A 34 13.73 4.20 0.27
C LEU A 34 12.27 4.54 -0.10
N VAL A 35 12.05 5.77 -0.56
CA VAL A 35 10.71 6.28 -0.91
C VAL A 35 10.37 5.93 -2.36
N GLY A 36 9.33 5.11 -2.56
CA GLY A 36 8.73 4.86 -3.85
C GLY A 36 7.46 5.68 -4.10
N LYS A 37 6.89 5.58 -5.31
CA LYS A 37 5.65 6.30 -5.70
C LYS A 37 4.47 5.96 -4.78
N ALA A 38 4.30 4.68 -4.46
CA ALA A 38 3.19 4.17 -3.65
C ALA A 38 3.62 3.38 -2.41
N ARG A 39 4.89 2.97 -2.32
CA ARG A 39 5.42 2.16 -1.21
C ARG A 39 6.71 2.73 -0.70
N ASP A 40 6.88 2.67 0.61
CA ASP A 40 8.16 2.93 1.26
C ASP A 40 8.81 1.58 1.57
N ARG A 41 10.08 1.44 1.20
CA ARG A 41 10.90 0.27 1.51
C ARG A 41 11.84 0.61 2.65
N TYR A 42 11.94 -0.31 3.59
CA TYR A 42 12.89 -0.28 4.67
C TYR A 42 13.68 -1.58 4.64
N ASP A 43 15.00 -1.46 4.58
CA ASP A 43 15.88 -2.61 4.67
C ASP A 43 16.24 -2.83 6.14
N LEU A 44 15.86 -4.00 6.65
CA LEU A 44 16.40 -4.59 7.88
C LEU A 44 17.34 -5.69 7.41
N ASP A 45 18.52 -5.84 8.03
CA ASP A 45 19.62 -6.66 7.50
C ASP A 45 19.18 -8.00 6.87
N ASP A 46 18.32 -8.75 7.57
CA ASP A 46 17.82 -10.07 7.14
C ASP A 46 16.44 -10.05 6.46
N ARG A 47 15.76 -8.89 6.46
CA ARG A 47 14.35 -8.75 6.07
C ARG A 47 14.06 -7.39 5.45
N MET A 48 13.30 -7.40 4.37
CA MET A 48 12.79 -6.17 3.79
C MET A 48 11.36 -5.90 4.26
N VAL A 49 11.10 -4.67 4.71
CA VAL A 49 9.76 -4.20 5.05
C VAL A 49 9.26 -3.29 3.94
N LEU A 50 8.09 -3.62 3.40
CA LEU A 50 7.41 -2.82 2.38
C LEU A 50 6.12 -2.25 2.98
N ILE A 51 6.09 -0.93 3.19
CA ILE A 51 4.90 -0.24 3.67
C ILE A 51 4.15 0.34 2.47
N THR A 52 2.92 -0.12 2.25
CA THR A 52 2.06 0.44 1.20
C THR A 52 1.32 1.67 1.73
N THR A 53 1.62 2.83 1.14
CA THR A 53 1.05 4.13 1.54
C THR A 53 -0.21 4.45 0.75
N ASP A 54 -0.95 5.45 1.22
CA ASP A 54 -2.18 5.93 0.57
C ASP A 54 -1.90 6.85 -0.63
N ARG A 55 -0.62 7.23 -0.85
CA ARG A 55 -0.16 8.10 -1.94
C ARG A 55 -0.50 7.53 -3.31
N GLN A 56 -1.36 8.22 -4.06
CA GLN A 56 -1.78 7.87 -5.41
C GLN A 56 -1.00 8.70 -6.43
N SER A 57 -0.36 8.03 -7.37
CA SER A 57 0.34 8.66 -8.49
C SER A 57 -0.32 8.35 -9.82
N ALA A 58 -0.31 9.29 -10.75
CA ALA A 58 -0.55 9.06 -12.18
C ALA A 58 0.25 10.10 -12.98
N PHE A 59 0.55 9.81 -14.25
CA PHE A 59 1.38 10.68 -15.10
C PHE A 59 2.71 11.09 -14.43
N ASP A 60 3.36 10.13 -13.76
CA ASP A 60 4.61 10.29 -13.00
C ASP A 60 4.60 11.37 -11.90
N ARG A 61 3.42 11.78 -11.44
CA ARG A 61 3.24 12.72 -10.32
C ARG A 61 2.37 12.12 -9.22
N VAL A 62 2.67 12.45 -7.97
CA VAL A 62 1.79 12.16 -6.84
C VAL A 62 0.62 13.15 -6.91
N LEU A 63 -0.60 12.63 -6.99
CA LEU A 63 -1.81 13.42 -7.20
C LEU A 63 -2.59 13.68 -5.91
N ALA A 64 -2.75 12.64 -5.08
CA ALA A 64 -3.59 12.68 -3.89
C ALA A 64 -3.24 11.54 -2.93
N ALA A 65 -3.79 11.59 -1.73
CA ALA A 65 -3.85 10.45 -0.83
C ALA A 65 -5.29 9.91 -0.82
N ILE A 66 -5.44 8.59 -0.98
CA ILE A 66 -6.76 7.94 -0.97
C ILE A 66 -6.88 7.10 0.30
N PRO A 67 -7.86 7.37 1.18
CA PRO A 67 -7.98 6.63 2.44
C PRO A 67 -8.19 5.14 2.18
N PHE A 68 -7.61 4.31 3.04
CA PHE A 68 -7.67 2.84 3.00
C PHE A 68 -7.02 2.16 1.79
N LYS A 69 -6.45 2.91 0.85
CA LYS A 69 -5.87 2.32 -0.35
C LYS A 69 -4.68 1.44 -0.02
N GLY A 70 -3.77 1.91 0.83
CA GLY A 70 -2.60 1.15 1.27
C GLY A 70 -3.01 -0.15 1.95
N GLN A 71 -4.02 -0.10 2.80
CA GLN A 71 -4.59 -1.28 3.48
C GLN A 71 -5.17 -2.29 2.48
N ALA A 72 -6.03 -1.84 1.56
CA ALA A 72 -6.67 -2.71 0.58
C ALA A 72 -5.63 -3.39 -0.34
N LEU A 73 -4.63 -2.64 -0.79
CA LEU A 73 -3.54 -3.16 -1.61
C LEU A 73 -2.67 -4.16 -0.84
N ASN A 74 -2.36 -3.88 0.42
CA ASN A 74 -1.58 -4.77 1.27
C ASN A 74 -2.29 -6.12 1.48
N MET A 75 -3.58 -6.08 1.81
CA MET A 75 -4.40 -7.29 1.97
C MET A 75 -4.50 -8.10 0.68
N THR A 76 -4.66 -7.41 -0.45
CA THR A 76 -4.73 -8.05 -1.78
C THR A 76 -3.40 -8.73 -2.11
N SER A 77 -2.26 -8.05 -1.88
CA SER A 77 -0.93 -8.62 -2.06
C SER A 77 -0.72 -9.83 -1.16
N ALA A 78 -1.07 -9.77 0.12
CA ALA A 78 -0.95 -10.90 1.04
C ALA A 78 -1.73 -12.14 0.55
N ARG A 79 -2.96 -11.94 0.07
CA ARG A 79 -3.76 -13.02 -0.54
C ARG A 79 -3.07 -13.62 -1.76
N TRP A 80 -2.55 -12.80 -2.65
CA TRP A 80 -1.86 -13.28 -3.85
C TRP A 80 -0.57 -14.02 -3.50
N PHE A 81 0.22 -13.51 -2.56
CA PHE A 81 1.43 -14.20 -2.09
C PHE A 81 1.09 -15.57 -1.52
N GLU A 82 0.00 -15.72 -0.77
CA GLU A 82 -0.46 -17.02 -0.29
C GLU A 82 -0.85 -17.96 -1.45
N GLN A 83 -1.57 -17.46 -2.44
CA GLN A 83 -1.97 -18.26 -3.61
C GLN A 83 -0.77 -18.67 -4.49
N THR A 84 0.26 -17.84 -4.57
CA THR A 84 1.45 -18.06 -5.41
C THR A 84 2.65 -18.64 -4.66
N ARG A 85 2.48 -19.16 -3.44
CA ARG A 85 3.58 -19.76 -2.65
C ARG A 85 4.36 -20.87 -3.37
N HIS A 86 3.70 -21.57 -4.28
CA HIS A 86 4.30 -22.64 -5.07
C HIS A 86 5.18 -22.11 -6.21
N ILE A 87 5.06 -20.83 -6.57
CA ILE A 87 5.89 -20.19 -7.58
C ILE A 87 7.21 -19.81 -6.90
N PRO A 88 8.35 -20.39 -7.31
CA PRO A 88 9.63 -20.01 -6.76
C PRO A 88 9.93 -18.57 -7.14
N VAL A 89 9.92 -17.67 -6.16
CA VAL A 89 10.47 -16.33 -6.33
C VAL A 89 11.98 -16.48 -6.39
N CYS A 90 12.58 -16.01 -7.47
CA CYS A 90 14.03 -15.86 -7.55
C CYS A 90 14.43 -14.74 -6.59
N THR A 91 14.68 -15.10 -5.33
CA THR A 91 15.42 -14.23 -4.43
C THR A 91 16.85 -14.25 -4.95
N SER A 92 17.22 -13.25 -5.76
CA SER A 92 18.61 -12.91 -6.00
C SER A 92 19.25 -12.60 -4.64
N ARG A 93 19.75 -13.64 -3.97
CA ARG A 93 20.78 -13.51 -2.94
C ARG A 93 22.08 -13.53 -3.73
N ASN A 94 22.62 -12.35 -3.98
CA ASN A 94 24.02 -12.25 -4.33
C ASN A 94 24.79 -12.41 -3.02
N THR A 95 25.13 -13.65 -2.68
CA THR A 95 26.13 -13.99 -1.66
C THR A 95 26.79 -15.30 -2.06
#